data_AF-A0A1F8MJZ9-F1
#
_entry.id   AF-A0A1F8MJZ9-F1
#
_cell.length_a   1.000
_cell.length_b   1.000
_cell.length_c   1.000
_cell.angle_alpha   90.00
_cell.angle_beta   90.00
_cell.angle_gamma   90.00
#
_symmetry.space_group_name_H-M   'P 1'
#
loop_
_entity.id
_entity.type
_entity.pdbx_description
1 polymer ?
#
loop_
_entity_poly.entity_id
_entity_poly.type
_entity_poly.pdbx_seq_one_letter_code
_entity_poly.pdbx_strand_id
1 'polypeptide(L)'
;MLQDFPEDELENNEITVLSCPVNYSRATFEDGTTDPLLSSFRREMTAMRPWYDMAVKKRQRTTVGVSSISLEKLPDFLYAFVKGEEISNPRQDISLAYTLKLAAEDLKAYYIEGVTSQPGQANASAKLLQDWFWDETVAGEVLLAIKKTCESSPDKTLNMMGAHFIVPGDVARRKAN
;
A
#
# COMPACT_ATOMS: atom_id res chain seq x y z
N MET A 1 51.94 -9.23 -9.24
CA MET A 1 51.68 -8.46 -8.02
C MET A 1 50.31 -8.86 -7.53
N LEU A 2 50.26 -9.53 -6.37
CA LEU A 2 49.02 -9.78 -5.65
C LEU A 2 48.59 -8.43 -5.06
N GLN A 3 47.38 -7.96 -5.37
CA GLN A 3 46.80 -6.81 -4.67
C GLN A 3 46.22 -7.33 -3.37
N ASP A 4 46.76 -6.86 -2.25
CA ASP A 4 46.16 -7.04 -0.93
C ASP A 4 44.85 -6.24 -0.89
N PHE A 5 43.73 -6.94 -0.82
CA PHE A 5 42.44 -6.34 -0.48
C PHE A 5 42.42 -6.13 1.04
N PRO A 6 42.09 -4.93 1.54
CA PRO A 6 41.84 -4.78 2.97
C PRO A 6 40.59 -5.59 3.34
N GLU A 7 40.78 -6.63 4.15
CA GLU A 7 39.72 -7.31 4.89
C GLU A 7 39.30 -6.45 6.09
N ASP A 8 37.99 -6.46 6.32
CA ASP A 8 37.24 -5.98 7.47
C ASP A 8 36.94 -4.48 7.60
N GLU A 9 35.65 -4.17 7.43
CA GLU A 9 34.82 -3.71 8.56
C GLU A 9 33.35 -4.09 8.26
N LEU A 10 32.92 -5.24 8.80
CA LEU A 10 31.50 -5.49 9.02
C LEU A 10 31.06 -4.64 10.22
N GLU A 11 30.68 -3.38 10.00
CA GLU A 11 30.10 -2.59 11.09
C GLU A 11 28.78 -1.90 10.75
N ASN A 12 27.83 -2.25 11.62
CA ASN A 12 26.54 -1.65 11.87
C ASN A 12 25.42 -1.94 10.87
N ASN A 13 25.00 -3.22 10.88
CA ASN A 13 23.61 -3.57 10.60
C ASN A 13 22.75 -3.02 11.76
N GLU A 14 22.65 -1.69 11.88
CA GLU A 14 21.60 -1.08 12.67
C GLU A 14 20.32 -1.69 12.15
N ILE A 15 19.67 -2.49 12.99
CA ILE A 15 18.27 -2.82 12.80
C ILE A 15 17.61 -1.45 12.73
N THR A 16 17.32 -0.98 11.51
CA THR A 16 16.48 0.19 11.29
C THR A 16 15.09 -0.26 11.72
N VAL A 17 14.87 -0.30 13.03
CA VAL A 17 13.55 -0.20 13.61
C VAL A 17 12.98 1.04 12.95
N LEU A 18 11.80 0.89 12.34
CA LEU A 18 11.07 2.00 11.74
C LEU A 18 10.67 2.95 12.89
N SER A 19 11.65 3.72 13.39
CA SER A 19 11.50 4.60 14.54
C SER A 19 11.00 5.94 14.03
N CYS A 20 9.76 5.89 13.55
CA CYS A 20 8.85 6.99 13.58
C CYS A 20 7.53 6.35 14.02
N PRO A 21 7.17 6.41 15.32
CA PRO A 21 5.83 6.05 15.76
C PRO A 21 4.92 7.14 15.20
N VAL A 22 4.54 7.01 13.92
CA VAL A 22 3.34 7.66 13.43
C VAL A 22 2.22 6.90 14.13
N ASN A 23 1.96 7.30 15.37
CA ASN A 23 0.84 6.83 16.12
C ASN A 23 -0.37 7.40 15.40
N TYR A 24 -0.93 6.63 14.47
CA TYR A 24 -2.27 6.83 13.99
C TYR A 24 -3.19 6.51 15.15
N SER A 25 -3.22 7.40 16.15
CA SER A 25 -4.20 7.37 17.21
C SER A 25 -5.54 7.18 16.51
N ARG A 26 -6.14 6.01 16.70
CA ARG A 26 -7.43 5.64 16.13
C ARG A 26 -8.46 6.55 16.78
N ALA A 27 -8.53 7.80 16.33
CA ALA A 27 -9.52 8.75 16.78
C ALA A 27 -10.83 8.26 16.18
N THR A 28 -11.61 7.57 17.01
CA THR A 28 -13.01 7.26 16.77
C THR A 28 -13.78 8.58 16.83
N PHE A 29 -13.69 9.37 15.77
CA PHE A 29 -14.72 10.35 15.48
C PHE A 29 -15.87 9.57 14.87
N GLU A 30 -16.84 9.23 15.70
CA GLU A 30 -18.13 8.72 15.28
C GLU A 30 -18.89 9.85 14.58
N ASP A 31 -18.62 10.04 13.30
CA ASP A 31 -19.64 10.55 12.40
C ASP A 31 -20.44 9.33 11.95
N GLY A 32 -21.64 9.15 12.51
CA GLY A 32 -22.44 7.90 12.48
C GLY A 32 -22.90 7.41 11.10
N THR A 33 -22.33 7.95 10.01
CA THR A 33 -22.67 7.68 8.61
C THR A 33 -21.54 7.09 7.77
N THR A 34 -20.27 7.15 8.21
CA THR A 34 -19.13 6.62 7.42
C THR A 34 -18.48 5.42 8.12
N ASP A 35 -18.18 4.38 7.34
CA ASP A 35 -17.48 3.19 7.82
C ASP A 35 -16.16 3.56 8.56
N PRO A 36 -15.94 3.09 9.80
CA PRO A 36 -14.73 3.39 10.56
C PRO A 36 -13.42 3.01 9.86
N LEU A 37 -13.42 1.93 9.06
CA LEU A 37 -12.23 1.50 8.34
C LEU A 37 -11.93 2.46 7.17
N LEU A 38 -12.93 2.85 6.39
CA LEU A 38 -12.77 3.87 5.34
C LEU A 38 -12.28 5.20 5.90
N SER A 39 -12.83 5.63 7.03
CA SER A 39 -12.42 6.86 7.70
C SER A 39 -10.96 6.81 8.15
N SER A 40 -10.53 5.65 8.70
CA SER A 40 -9.14 5.42 9.09
C SER A 40 -8.21 5.40 7.87
N PHE A 41 -8.64 4.76 6.78
CA PHE A 41 -7.88 4.66 5.55
C PHE A 41 -7.65 6.04 4.91
N ARG A 42 -8.70 6.86 4.79
CA ARG A 42 -8.59 8.24 4.28
C ARG A 42 -7.65 9.10 5.13
N ARG A 43 -7.73 8.99 6.46
CA ARG A 43 -6.83 9.73 7.37
C ARG A 43 -5.37 9.29 7.20
N GLU A 44 -5.12 8.00 7.13
CA GLU A 44 -3.77 7.46 6.92
C GLU A 44 -3.18 7.94 5.59
N MET A 45 -3.94 7.84 4.50
CA MET A 45 -3.52 8.36 3.20
C MET A 45 -3.23 9.86 3.25
N THR A 46 -4.07 10.64 3.94
CA THR A 46 -3.85 12.09 4.13
C THR A 46 -2.55 12.36 4.89
N ALA A 47 -2.28 11.61 5.96
CA ALA A 47 -1.06 11.75 6.76
C ALA A 47 0.21 11.34 5.98
N MET A 48 0.10 10.41 5.04
CA MET A 48 1.21 9.99 4.17
C MET A 48 1.54 11.02 3.07
N ARG A 49 0.59 11.92 2.75
CA ARG A 49 0.67 12.81 1.57
C ARG A 49 1.92 13.70 1.53
N PRO A 50 2.32 14.39 2.62
CA PRO A 50 3.51 15.24 2.59
C PRO A 50 4.80 14.48 2.27
N TRP A 51 4.90 13.23 2.75
CA TRP A 51 6.05 12.37 2.51
C TRP A 51 6.09 11.93 1.05
N TYR A 52 4.95 11.48 0.51
CA TYR A 52 4.85 11.17 -0.90
C TYR A 52 5.22 12.37 -1.79
N ASP A 53 4.67 13.56 -1.52
CA ASP A 53 4.98 14.75 -2.30
C ASP A 53 6.47 15.13 -2.24
N MET A 54 7.11 14.95 -1.08
CA MET A 54 8.55 15.13 -0.93
C MET A 54 9.34 14.09 -1.72
N ALA A 55 8.91 12.83 -1.74
CA ALA A 55 9.51 11.76 -2.53
C ALA A 55 9.49 12.12 -4.03
N VAL A 56 8.33 12.56 -4.53
CA VAL A 56 8.14 12.99 -5.93
C VAL A 56 9.03 14.19 -6.23
N LYS A 57 9.03 15.21 -5.37
CA LYS A 57 9.87 16.42 -5.55
C LYS A 57 11.36 16.09 -5.56
N LYS A 58 11.82 15.14 -4.74
CA LYS A 58 13.24 14.73 -4.71
C LYS A 58 13.63 13.90 -5.92
N ARG A 59 12.78 12.96 -6.33
CA ARG A 59 13.08 12.00 -7.41
C ARG A 59 12.76 12.54 -8.81
N GLN A 60 11.92 13.57 -8.92
CA GLN A 60 11.39 14.11 -10.18
C GLN A 60 10.62 13.07 -11.02
N ARG A 61 10.19 11.97 -10.39
CA ARG A 61 9.44 10.86 -11.00
C ARG A 61 8.65 10.12 -9.93
N THR A 62 7.59 9.43 -10.33
CA THR A 62 6.78 8.54 -9.50
C THR A 62 6.31 7.34 -10.31
N THR A 63 6.09 6.20 -9.64
CA THR A 63 5.40 5.05 -10.23
C THR A 63 3.90 5.04 -9.97
N VAL A 64 3.37 6.02 -9.25
CA VAL A 64 1.93 6.22 -9.03
C VAL A 64 1.27 6.81 -10.28
N GLY A 65 0.07 6.34 -10.59
CA GLY A 65 -0.81 6.86 -11.64
C GLY A 65 -1.11 5.84 -12.74
N VAL A 66 -0.63 4.60 -12.64
CA VAL A 66 -0.86 3.58 -13.67
C VAL A 66 -2.34 3.18 -13.78
N SER A 67 -3.11 3.32 -12.69
CA SER A 67 -4.56 3.11 -12.69
C SER A 67 -5.35 4.23 -13.35
N SER A 68 -4.75 5.39 -13.59
CA SER A 68 -5.43 6.62 -14.02
C SER A 68 -6.50 7.12 -13.03
N ILE A 69 -6.49 6.64 -11.79
CA ILE A 69 -7.33 7.13 -10.69
C ILE A 69 -6.50 8.13 -9.88
N SER A 70 -7.07 9.30 -9.59
CA SER A 70 -6.37 10.30 -8.77
C SER A 70 -6.27 9.84 -7.32
N LEU A 71 -5.21 10.26 -6.62
CA LEU A 71 -4.98 9.87 -5.22
C LEU A 71 -6.13 10.26 -4.28
N GLU A 72 -6.90 11.30 -4.63
CA GLU A 72 -8.07 11.75 -3.89
C GLU A 72 -9.27 10.79 -4.04
N LYS A 73 -9.40 10.13 -5.20
CA LYS A 73 -10.47 9.16 -5.50
C LYS A 73 -10.08 7.71 -5.19
N LEU A 74 -8.78 7.45 -5.08
CA LEU A 74 -8.23 6.12 -4.87
C LEU A 74 -8.78 5.42 -3.60
N PRO A 75 -8.92 6.08 -2.43
CA PRO A 75 -9.45 5.41 -1.25
C PRO A 75 -10.87 4.89 -1.49
N ASP A 76 -11.73 5.71 -2.09
CA ASP A 76 -13.14 5.39 -2.28
C ASP A 76 -13.34 4.31 -3.33
N PHE A 77 -12.57 4.39 -4.43
CA PHE A 77 -12.58 3.36 -5.46
C PHE A 77 -12.19 1.99 -4.90
N LEU A 78 -11.11 1.92 -4.12
CA LEU A 78 -10.67 0.66 -3.50
C LEU A 78 -11.66 0.17 -2.45
N TYR A 79 -12.21 1.08 -1.63
CA TYR A 79 -13.12 0.71 -0.56
C TYR A 79 -14.48 0.19 -1.05
N ALA A 80 -14.93 0.62 -2.22
CA ALA A 80 -16.15 0.08 -2.82
C ALA A 80 -16.05 -1.44 -3.06
N PHE A 81 -14.86 -1.99 -3.35
CA PHE A 81 -14.65 -3.44 -3.44
C PHE A 81 -14.70 -4.12 -2.08
N VAL A 82 -14.30 -3.45 -1.00
CA VAL A 82 -14.49 -3.98 0.37
C VAL A 82 -15.97 -4.14 0.67
N LYS A 83 -16.79 -3.15 0.27
CA LYS A 83 -18.25 -3.17 0.45
C LYS A 83 -18.99 -4.13 -0.48
N GLY A 84 -18.32 -4.65 -1.52
CA GLY A 84 -18.96 -5.46 -2.55
C GLY A 84 -19.97 -4.66 -3.38
N GLU A 85 -19.76 -3.34 -3.50
CA GLU A 85 -20.61 -2.45 -4.27
C GLU A 85 -20.43 -2.69 -5.78
N GLU A 86 -21.47 -2.39 -6.55
CA GLU A 86 -21.38 -2.39 -8.01
C GLU A 86 -20.71 -1.09 -8.46
N ILE A 87 -19.50 -1.22 -9.03
CA ILE A 87 -18.65 -0.08 -9.37
C ILE A 87 -18.57 0.05 -10.88
N SER A 88 -18.83 1.26 -11.39
CA SER A 88 -18.52 1.58 -12.77
C SER A 88 -17.01 1.65 -12.98
N ASN A 89 -16.49 0.94 -13.98
CA ASN A 89 -15.08 1.01 -14.31
C ASN A 89 -14.72 2.43 -14.80
N PRO A 90 -13.80 3.15 -14.12
CA PRO A 90 -13.40 4.49 -14.56
C PRO A 90 -12.59 4.47 -15.86
N ARG A 91 -12.16 3.29 -16.32
CA ARG A 91 -11.42 3.07 -17.56
C ARG A 91 -12.23 2.29 -18.57
N GLN A 92 -12.14 2.71 -19.83
CA GLN A 92 -12.83 2.06 -20.95
C GLN A 92 -11.93 1.10 -21.72
N ASP A 93 -10.60 1.22 -21.55
CA ASP A 93 -9.59 0.48 -22.31
C ASP A 93 -9.18 -0.86 -21.68
N ILE A 94 -9.47 -1.06 -20.39
CA ILE A 94 -9.17 -2.29 -19.63
C ILE A 94 -10.36 -2.69 -18.76
N SER A 95 -10.41 -3.95 -18.31
CA SER A 95 -11.49 -4.42 -17.43
C SER A 95 -11.40 -3.87 -16.01
N LEU A 96 -12.51 -3.89 -15.26
CA LEU A 96 -12.57 -3.41 -13.88
C LEU A 96 -11.55 -4.13 -12.98
N ALA A 97 -11.36 -5.43 -13.21
CA ALA A 97 -10.39 -6.24 -12.46
C ALA A 97 -8.93 -5.80 -12.70
N TYR A 98 -8.59 -5.41 -13.94
CA TYR A 98 -7.27 -4.82 -14.23
C TYR A 98 -7.14 -3.43 -13.63
N THR A 99 -8.18 -2.59 -13.69
CA THR A 99 -8.20 -1.29 -13.02
C THR A 99 -7.97 -1.44 -11.52
N LEU A 100 -8.63 -2.39 -10.86
CA LEU A 100 -8.42 -2.73 -9.45
C LEU A 100 -6.98 -3.11 -9.16
N LYS A 101 -6.39 -4.01 -9.97
CA LYS A 101 -4.99 -4.40 -9.81
C LYS A 101 -4.06 -3.19 -9.90
N LEU A 102 -4.25 -2.33 -10.90
CA LEU A 102 -3.43 -1.14 -11.07
C LEU A 102 -3.63 -0.12 -9.94
N ALA A 103 -4.85 0.02 -9.42
CA ALA A 103 -5.14 0.87 -8.27
C ALA A 103 -4.44 0.36 -7.00
N ALA A 104 -4.37 -0.96 -6.80
CA ALA A 104 -3.60 -1.56 -5.72
C ALA A 104 -2.09 -1.34 -5.88
N GLU A 105 -1.55 -1.37 -7.11
CA GLU A 105 -0.15 -1.01 -7.38
C GLU A 105 0.13 0.47 -7.09
N ASP A 106 -0.78 1.37 -7.48
CA ASP A 106 -0.66 2.80 -7.17
C ASP A 106 -0.66 3.05 -5.66
N LEU A 107 -1.52 2.34 -4.91
CA LEU A 107 -1.54 2.45 -3.45
C LEU A 107 -0.22 1.97 -2.83
N LYS A 108 0.29 0.80 -3.24
CA LYS A 108 1.58 0.29 -2.76
C LYS A 108 2.72 1.25 -3.09
N ALA A 109 2.77 1.75 -4.32
CA ALA A 109 3.75 2.74 -4.74
C ALA A 109 3.67 4.02 -3.90
N TYR A 110 2.47 4.55 -3.66
CA TYR A 110 2.24 5.74 -2.85
C TYR A 110 2.86 5.61 -1.44
N TYR A 111 2.62 4.48 -0.76
CA TYR A 111 3.16 4.23 0.58
C TYR A 111 4.68 4.01 0.55
N ILE A 112 5.19 3.20 -0.37
CA ILE A 112 6.63 2.86 -0.44
C ILE A 112 7.47 4.08 -0.86
N GLU A 113 6.98 4.88 -1.82
CA GLU A 113 7.63 6.15 -2.17
C GLU A 113 7.59 7.15 -1.01
N GLY A 114 6.44 7.26 -0.33
CA GLY A 114 6.29 8.14 0.84
C GLY A 114 7.22 7.76 1.99
N VAL A 115 7.15 6.52 2.48
CA VAL A 115 7.93 6.08 3.65
C VAL A 115 9.44 6.20 3.40
N THR A 116 9.94 5.90 2.20
CA THR A 116 11.37 6.01 1.87
C THR A 116 11.89 7.45 1.80
N SER A 117 11.00 8.43 1.83
CA SER A 117 11.36 9.84 1.98
C SER A 117 11.45 10.29 3.43
N GLN A 118 10.89 9.53 4.38
CA GLN A 118 10.95 9.87 5.80
C GLN A 118 12.40 9.84 6.31
N PRO A 119 12.75 10.71 7.28
CA PRO A 119 14.04 10.66 7.95
C PRO A 119 14.32 9.26 8.50
N GLY A 120 15.54 8.76 8.29
CA GLY A 120 15.96 7.44 8.77
C GLY A 120 15.48 6.24 7.94
N GLN A 121 14.63 6.45 6.92
CA GLN A 121 14.01 5.34 6.17
C GLN A 121 14.60 5.11 4.78
N ALA A 122 15.57 5.92 4.37
CA ALA A 122 16.17 5.83 3.03
C ALA A 122 16.91 4.51 2.76
N ASN A 123 17.45 3.87 3.80
CA ASN A 123 18.22 2.63 3.72
C ASN A 123 17.43 1.39 4.18
N ALA A 124 16.13 1.54 4.48
CA ALA A 124 15.29 0.41 4.87
C ALA A 124 15.23 -0.64 3.76
N SER A 125 15.42 -1.91 4.11
CA SER A 125 15.37 -3.00 3.14
C SER A 125 13.97 -3.10 2.51
N ALA A 126 13.91 -3.55 1.25
CA ALA A 126 12.63 -3.75 0.55
C ALA A 126 11.70 -4.69 1.33
N LYS A 127 12.25 -5.74 1.96
CA LYS A 127 11.47 -6.67 2.79
C LYS A 127 10.84 -5.96 3.99
N LEU A 128 11.62 -5.17 4.73
CA LEU A 128 11.13 -4.43 5.89
C LEU A 128 9.99 -3.48 5.52
N LEU A 129 10.12 -2.77 4.40
CA LEU A 129 9.09 -1.86 3.91
C LEU A 129 7.81 -2.61 3.48
N GLN A 130 7.95 -3.79 2.87
CA GLN A 130 6.80 -4.63 2.54
C GLN A 130 6.12 -5.15 3.80
N ASP A 131 6.87 -5.69 4.76
CA ASP A 131 6.31 -6.18 6.02
C ASP A 131 5.54 -5.06 6.74
N TRP A 132 6.15 -3.87 6.87
CA TRP A 132 5.49 -2.69 7.42
C TRP A 132 4.19 -2.33 6.70
N PHE A 133 4.21 -2.27 5.36
CA PHE A 133 3.01 -1.95 4.60
C PHE A 133 1.87 -2.93 4.92
N TRP A 134 2.15 -4.23 4.98
CA TRP A 134 1.12 -5.26 5.19
C TRP A 134 0.71 -5.46 6.65
N ASP A 135 1.57 -5.10 7.61
CA ASP A 135 1.35 -5.35 9.04
C ASP A 135 0.90 -4.13 9.82
N GLU A 136 1.35 -2.94 9.43
CA GLU A 136 1.25 -1.73 10.24
C GLU A 136 0.37 -0.64 9.60
N THR A 137 -0.14 -0.85 8.38
CA THR A 137 -0.94 0.16 7.67
C THR A 137 -2.39 -0.27 7.48
N VAL A 138 -3.29 0.72 7.57
CA VAL A 138 -4.71 0.57 7.23
C VAL A 138 -4.86 0.26 5.73
N ALA A 139 -4.00 0.80 4.87
CA ALA A 139 -3.94 0.44 3.45
C ALA A 139 -3.74 -1.07 3.23
N GLY A 140 -2.82 -1.69 3.97
CA GLY A 140 -2.59 -3.14 3.95
C GLY A 140 -3.83 -3.92 4.38
N GLU A 141 -4.50 -3.47 5.45
CA GLU A 141 -5.77 -4.04 5.93
C GLU A 141 -6.88 -3.97 4.86
N VAL A 142 -7.01 -2.83 4.18
CA VAL A 142 -7.99 -2.63 3.10
C VAL A 142 -7.72 -3.57 1.93
N LEU A 143 -6.47 -3.71 1.47
CA LEU A 143 -6.14 -4.64 0.37
C LEU A 143 -6.40 -6.11 0.75
N LEU A 144 -6.18 -6.48 2.01
CA LEU A 144 -6.56 -7.80 2.53
C LEU A 144 -8.08 -8.01 2.55
N ALA A 145 -8.85 -6.99 2.91
CA ALA A 145 -10.31 -7.04 2.86
C ALA A 145 -10.84 -7.17 1.42
N ILE A 146 -10.28 -6.39 0.47
CA ILE A 146 -10.60 -6.50 -0.96
C ILE A 146 -10.36 -7.92 -1.47
N LYS A 147 -9.22 -8.51 -1.12
CA LYS A 147 -8.90 -9.90 -1.49
C LYS A 147 -10.01 -10.86 -1.04
N LYS A 148 -10.42 -10.80 0.23
CA LYS A 148 -11.48 -11.65 0.79
C LYS A 148 -12.81 -11.47 0.04
N THR A 149 -13.19 -10.23 -0.27
CA THR A 149 -14.43 -9.96 -1.02
C THR A 149 -14.33 -10.50 -2.46
N CYS A 150 -13.21 -10.28 -3.15
CA CYS A 150 -13.00 -10.74 -4.51
C CYS A 150 -12.99 -12.27 -4.62
N GLU A 151 -12.45 -12.99 -3.63
CA GLU A 151 -12.47 -14.46 -3.58
C GLU A 151 -13.88 -15.07 -3.59
N SER A 152 -14.87 -14.29 -3.16
CA SER A 152 -16.29 -14.69 -3.19
C SER A 152 -17.04 -14.16 -4.42
N SER A 153 -16.37 -13.43 -5.31
CA SER A 153 -17.00 -12.83 -6.49
C SER A 153 -17.42 -13.89 -7.52
N PRO A 154 -18.64 -13.81 -8.09
CA PRO A 154 -19.06 -14.64 -9.21
C PRO A 154 -18.35 -14.27 -10.53
N ASP A 155 -17.82 -13.04 -10.64
CA ASP A 155 -16.95 -12.65 -11.74
C ASP A 155 -15.58 -13.34 -11.59
N LYS A 156 -15.32 -14.31 -12.47
CA LYS A 156 -14.10 -15.13 -12.46
C LYS A 156 -12.83 -14.32 -12.65
N THR A 157 -12.86 -13.23 -13.42
CA THR A 157 -11.70 -12.39 -13.67
C THR A 157 -11.41 -11.53 -12.45
N LEU A 158 -12.45 -10.96 -11.82
CA LEU A 158 -12.30 -10.23 -10.56
C LEU A 158 -11.82 -11.14 -9.43
N ASN A 159 -12.37 -12.36 -9.36
CA ASN A 159 -11.94 -13.39 -8.42
C ASN A 159 -10.46 -13.71 -8.58
N MET A 160 -10.02 -14.07 -9.79
CA MET A 160 -8.62 -14.38 -10.09
C MET A 160 -7.69 -13.21 -9.73
N MET A 161 -8.03 -11.98 -10.12
CA MET A 161 -7.22 -10.80 -9.85
C MET A 161 -7.11 -10.52 -8.35
N GLY A 162 -8.23 -10.50 -7.63
CA GLY A 162 -8.24 -10.25 -6.20
C GLY A 162 -7.57 -11.34 -5.38
N ALA A 163 -7.74 -12.60 -5.77
CA ALA A 163 -7.19 -13.75 -5.05
C ALA A 163 -5.65 -13.84 -5.17
N HIS A 164 -5.09 -13.46 -6.31
CA HIS A 164 -3.68 -13.77 -6.63
C HIS A 164 -2.77 -12.58 -6.95
N PHE A 165 -3.33 -11.43 -7.34
CA PHE A 165 -2.53 -10.33 -7.89
C PHE A 165 -2.57 -9.04 -7.07
N ILE A 166 -3.41 -8.97 -6.03
CA ILE A 166 -3.46 -7.80 -5.12
C ILE A 166 -2.52 -8.00 -3.92
N VAL A 167 -2.61 -9.15 -3.25
CA VAL A 167 -1.86 -9.47 -2.03
C VAL A 167 -0.84 -10.59 -2.31
N PRO A 168 0.44 -10.42 -1.93
CA PRO A 168 1.45 -11.48 -2.03
C PRO A 168 1.03 -12.76 -1.29
N GLY A 169 1.39 -13.92 -1.86
CA GLY A 169 0.92 -15.20 -1.33
C GLY A 169 1.44 -15.54 0.08
N ASP A 170 2.66 -15.11 0.42
CA ASP A 170 3.24 -15.23 1.75
C ASP A 170 2.51 -14.37 2.78
N VAL A 171 2.17 -13.13 2.43
CA VAL A 171 1.34 -12.24 3.26
C VAL A 171 -0.05 -12.84 3.47
N ALA A 172 -0.68 -13.32 2.39
CA ALA A 172 -2.01 -13.95 2.46
C ALA A 172 -2.02 -15.16 3.39
N ARG A 173 -1.02 -16.05 3.31
CA ARG A 173 -0.88 -17.20 4.22
C ARG A 173 -0.65 -16.77 5.67
N ARG A 174 0.20 -15.78 5.89
CA ARG A 174 0.53 -15.29 7.23
C ARG A 174 -0.69 -14.67 7.93
N LYS A 175 -1.58 -13.99 7.20
CA LYS A 175 -2.79 -13.34 7.74
C LYS A 175 -4.01 -14.27 7.82
N ALA A 176 -3.90 -15.51 7.35
CA ALA A 176 -4.95 -16.54 7.45
C ALA A 176 -4.81 -17.46 8.67
N ASN A 177 -3.64 -17.47 9.31
CA ASN A 177 -3.32 -18.21 10.53
C ASN A 177 -3.47 -17.31 11.75
#